data_AF-V9W3W3-F1
#
_entry.id   AF-V9W3W3-F1
#
_cell.length_a   1.000
_cell.length_b   1.000
_cell.length_c   1.000
_cell.angle_alpha   90.00
_cell.angle_beta   90.00
_cell.angle_gamma   90.00
#
_symmetry.space_group_name_H-M   'P 1'
#
loop_
_entity.id
_entity.type
_entity.pdbx_description
1 polymer ?
#
loop_
_entity_poly.entity_id
_entity_poly.type
_entity_poly.pdbx_seq_one_letter_code
_entity_poly.pdbx_strand_id
1 'polypeptide(L)' 'MASIQKRGDTSYLLVVEVGRDAKGKRIKRTKTVRVDEKLLKTPKKLSNHLELELAKFQLEVEAYIS' A
#
# COMPACT_ATOMS: atom_id res chain seq x y z
N MET A 1 5.95 -7.16 -5.90
CA MET A 1 6.53 -5.86 -5.46
C MET A 1 5.46 -5.09 -4.71
N ALA A 2 5.82 -4.29 -3.70
CA ALA A 2 4.88 -3.45 -2.95
C ALA A 2 5.35 -1.99 -2.96
N SER A 3 4.42 -1.03 -3.04
CA SER A 3 4.74 0.40 -3.10
C SER A 3 3.65 1.27 -2.49
N ILE A 4 4.03 2.47 -2.06
CA ILE A 4 3.14 3.48 -1.47
C ILE A 4 3.22 4.74 -2.35
N GLN A 5 2.07 5.32 -2.70
CA GLN A 5 1.98 6.54 -3.52
C GLN A 5 1.14 7.58 -2.80
N LYS A 6 1.65 8.79 -2.60
CA LYS A 6 0.85 9.91 -2.07
C LYS A 6 -0.18 10.34 -3.14
N ARG A 7 -1.44 10.46 -2.76
CA ARG A 7 -2.56 10.84 -3.65
C ARG A 7 -3.18 12.19 -3.31
N GLY A 8 -3.15 12.56 -2.03
CA GLY A 8 -3.62 13.85 -1.51
C GLY A 8 -2.94 14.15 -0.18
N ASP A 9 -3.38 15.19 0.52
CA ASP A 9 -2.68 15.67 1.72
C ASP A 9 -2.60 14.60 2.82
N THR A 10 -3.67 13.86 3.02
CA THR A 10 -3.79 12.79 4.03
C THR A 10 -4.01 11.41 3.41
N SER A 11 -3.95 11.27 2.08
CA SER A 11 -4.31 10.03 1.38
C SER A 11 -3.15 9.39 0.65
N TYR A 12 -2.98 8.08 0.85
CA TYR A 12 -1.95 7.26 0.25
C TYR A 12 -2.55 6.02 -0.41
N LEU A 13 -2.03 5.66 -1.59
CA LEU A 13 -2.38 4.43 -2.31
C LEU A 13 -1.30 3.39 -2.05
N LEU A 14 -1.68 2.29 -1.42
CA LEU A 14 -0.89 1.08 -1.28
C LEU A 14 -1.09 0.23 -2.53
N VAL A 15 -0.01 -0.33 -3.07
CA VAL A 15 -0.03 -1.17 -4.27
C VAL A 15 0.77 -2.43 -4.00
N VAL A 16 0.16 -3.59 -4.25
CA VAL A 16 0.80 -4.92 -4.16
C VAL A 16 0.67 -5.59 -5.52
N GLU A 17 1.79 -5.91 -6.14
CA GLU A 17 1.85 -6.68 -7.39
C GLU A 17 1.95 -8.17 -7.09
N VAL A 18 1.05 -8.96 -7.67
CA VAL A 18 0.86 -10.39 -7.37
C VAL A 18 1.24 -11.32 -8.52
N GLY A 19 1.72 -10.77 -9.64
CA GLY A 19 2.16 -11.56 -10.80
C GLY A 19 1.86 -10.87 -12.13
N ARG A 20 1.78 -11.67 -13.18
CA ARG A 20 1.43 -11.24 -14.54
C ARG A 20 0.32 -12.13 -15.10
N ASP A 21 -0.54 -11.56 -15.92
CA ASP A 21 -1.54 -12.33 -16.67
C ASP A 21 -0.92 -13.04 -17.87
N ALA A 22 -1.73 -13.83 -18.59
CA ALA A 22 -1.31 -14.56 -19.79
C ALA A 22 -0.82 -13.65 -20.94
N LYS A 23 -1.10 -12.34 -20.89
CA LYS A 23 -0.63 -11.34 -21.85
C LYS A 23 0.59 -10.56 -21.34
N GLY A 24 1.15 -10.94 -20.19
CA GLY A 24 2.30 -10.29 -19.57
C GLY A 24 1.97 -9.01 -18.78
N LYS A 25 0.68 -8.63 -18.66
CA LYS A 25 0.28 -7.44 -17.90
C LYS A 25 0.37 -7.72 -16.41
N ARG A 26 0.94 -6.77 -15.66
CA ARG A 26 1.05 -6.87 -14.20
C ARG A 26 -0.33 -6.92 -13.54
N ILE A 27 -0.53 -7.92 -12.69
CA ILE A 27 -1.69 -8.02 -11.81
C ILE A 27 -1.33 -7.31 -10.51
N LYS A 28 -2.12 -6.31 -10.14
CA LYS A 28 -1.91 -5.51 -8.93
C LYS A 28 -3.20 -5.37 -8.13
N ARG A 29 -3.06 -5.36 -6.82
CA ARG A 29 -4.09 -5.02 -5.85
C ARG A 29 -3.74 -3.68 -5.25
N THR A 30 -4.75 -2.86 -4.99
CA THR A 30 -4.56 -1.51 -4.46
C THR A 30 -5.49 -1.23 -3.31
N LYS A 31 -5.01 -0.52 -2.28
CA LYS A 31 -5.79 -0.09 -1.13
C LYS A 31 -5.47 1.37 -0.82
N THR A 32 -6.50 2.19 -0.63
CA THR A 32 -6.31 3.59 -0.22
C THR A 32 -6.38 3.68 1.29
N VAL A 33 -5.38 4.29 1.90
CA VAL A 33 -5.36 4.60 3.34
C VAL A 33 -5.38 6.11 3.55
N ARG A 34 -6.03 6.52 4.65
CA ARG A 34 -6.03 7.91 5.13
C ARG A 34 -5.31 7.97 6.46
N VAL A 35 -4.49 9.01 6.66
CA VAL A 35 -3.72 9.22 7.89
C VAL A 35 -4.19 10.48 8.60
N ASP A 36 -4.04 10.52 9.92
CA ASP A 36 -4.27 11.73 10.73
C ASP A 36 -3.26 12.82 10.32
N GLU A 37 -3.71 14.07 10.22
CA GLU A 37 -2.87 15.23 9.94
C GLU A 37 -1.70 15.38 10.91
N LYS A 38 -1.86 14.91 12.16
CA LYS A 38 -0.77 14.89 13.16
C LYS A 38 0.41 14.04 12.70
N LEU A 39 0.16 12.94 11.98
CA LEU A 39 1.22 12.07 11.47
C LEU A 39 2.04 12.76 10.37
N LEU A 40 1.43 13.66 9.60
CA LEU A 40 2.11 14.42 8.53
C LEU A 40 3.26 15.29 9.06
N LYS A 41 3.18 15.72 10.32
CA LYS A 41 4.22 16.51 11.00
C LYS A 41 5.38 15.65 11.54
N THR A 42 5.27 14.32 11.43
CA THR A 42 6.24 13.37 11.99
C THR A 42 6.66 12.35 10.93
N PRO A 43 7.60 12.70 10.03
CA PRO A 43 7.92 11.89 8.84
C PRO A 43 8.28 10.44 9.15
N LYS A 44 9.05 10.19 10.21
CA LYS A 44 9.42 8.82 10.63
C LYS A 44 8.20 8.01 11.08
N LYS A 45 7.30 8.60 11.89
CA LYS A 45 6.08 7.91 12.34
C LYS A 45 5.14 7.66 11.18
N LEU A 46 5.04 8.61 10.25
CA LEU A 46 4.26 8.45 9.02
C LEU A 46 4.80 7.29 8.16
N SER A 47 6.12 7.22 7.93
CA SER A 47 6.73 6.11 7.17
C SER A 47 6.42 4.77 7.82
N ASN A 48 6.71 4.63 9.11
CA ASN A 48 6.46 3.40 9.86
C ASN A 48 4.98 2.99 9.82
N HIS A 49 4.06 3.95 9.93
CA HIS A 49 2.63 3.68 9.84
C HIS A 49 2.23 3.17 8.45
N LEU A 50 2.68 3.83 7.38
CA LEU A 50 2.37 3.43 6.01
C LEU A 50 3.00 2.09 5.64
N GLU A 51 4.22 1.80 6.13
CA GLU A 51 4.90 0.52 5.97
C GLU A 51 4.13 -0.61 6.67
N LEU A 52 3.65 -0.37 7.90
CA LEU A 52 2.83 -1.34 8.62
C LEU A 52 1.51 -1.62 7.90
N GLU A 53 0.84 -0.58 7.39
CA GLU A 53 -0.39 -0.74 6.60
C GLU A 53 -0.13 -1.47 5.28
N LEU A 54 1.02 -1.23 4.63
CA LEU A 54 1.44 -1.96 3.44
C LEU A 54 1.67 -3.45 3.75
N ALA A 55 2.36 -3.78 4.84
CA ALA A 55 2.62 -5.15 5.24
C ALA A 55 1.33 -5.91 5.55
N LYS A 56 0.39 -5.29 6.28
CA LYS A 56 -0.95 -5.86 6.51
C LYS A 56 -1.66 -6.13 5.19
N PHE A 57 -1.65 -5.16 4.28
CA PHE A 57 -2.29 -5.32 2.98
C PHE A 57 -1.63 -6.40 2.12
N GLN A 58 -0.31 -6.57 2.20
CA GLN A 58 0.38 -7.69 1.56
C GLN A 58 -0.11 -9.04 2.10
N LEU A 59 -0.18 -9.20 3.42
CA LEU A 59 -0.71 -10.42 4.04
C LEU A 59 -2.16 -10.70 3.64
N GLU A 60 -3.02 -9.67 3.62
CA GLU A 60 -4.41 -9.80 3.14
C GLU A 60 -4.48 -10.31 1.70
N VAL A 61 -3.60 -9.79 0.82
CA VAL A 61 -3.54 -10.17 -0.59
C VAL A 61 -2.99 -11.59 -0.78
N GLU A 62 -1.94 -11.95 -0.04
CA GLU A 62 -1.33 -13.27 -0.06
C GLU A 62 -2.31 -14.34 0.45
N ALA A 63 -3.01 -14.06 1.56
CA ALA A 63 -4.02 -14.96 2.10
C ALA A 63 -5.23 -15.17 1.16
N TYR A 64 -5.53 -14.21 0.28
CA TYR A 64 -6.60 -14.34 -0.70
C TYR A 64 -6.21 -15.15 -1.95
N ILE A 65 -4.90 -15.26 -2.22
CA ILE A 65 -4.37 -15.89 -3.44
C ILE A 65 -3.76 -17.28 -3.17
N SER A 66 -3.37 -17.55 -1.91
CA SER A 66 -2.99 -18.87 -1.42
C SER A 66 -4.19 -19.82 -1.28
#